data_AF-W5MI58-F1
#
_entry.id   AF-W5MI58-F1
#
_cell.length_a   1.000
_cell.length_b   1.000
_cell.length_c   1.000
_cell.angle_alpha   90.00
_cell.angle_beta   90.00
_cell.angle_gamma   90.00
#
_symmetry.space_group_name_H-M   'P 1'
#
loop_
_entity.id
_entity.type
_entity.pdbx_description
1 polymer ?
#
loop_
_entity_poly.entity_id
_entity_poly.type
_entity_poly.pdbx_seq_one_letter_code
_entity_poly.pdbx_strand_id
1 'polypeptide(L)'
;MTSYTAPVAGSHSEEGTFYRNCRAAYVAVFRSSLVNISSKEELCLVLQQAGRNPSRKVLGKYWTPRTTKLNFDDFCEILKKEKPTEESDLIKAFRTIDLNSDGYVTHSELFKVLTSRGEKMSPEEVNRIFSVADTSRDGKLDYSEFCRLIMSTSNQCHRAALEILEADIQSKRQNLGSESGRSPKSLLSQVVSPAEGTSQKTGQETTPRKENRSAHPPSARGRRSSVSSTFTMGASSTRSGKLIEPKSLQEWHHISSKGCFFLEEDGGIPSLQYRLHIPQTSVVYLTIKPLNLSYTEEKPSPWMTVDTALFLVTANEKKEDSNLVCFTDARDKETFGWKGELSAGVYYLLPFTTGCRLKKRKKPVNKQVQLVYRTDSGELALTKEFKTALSDIFEVIDLDGNGLLSLEEYNFFEQRTSGEKCDEEAWAVCRENFDTKKNELTRQGFMELNLMEATDREGDPADLWITLESMGYNRALEMVEACPFIINVYSEECKPTVKPVSLDSGSKILNTAVYRSVIAKGEAKPIKGYENIIIYTYKSDMRISSVIANKSNSKVTVHVNNEQSKNCSSSRGMNVFAVEVPPRTKVVCQHVMPVNERQEWTYNCVESILP
;
A
#
# COMPACT_ATOMS: atom_id res chain seq x y z
N MET A 1 -2.94 33.24 -28.66
CA MET A 1 -3.26 34.01 -27.44
C MET A 1 -4.58 33.49 -26.89
N THR A 2 -4.51 32.51 -26.02
CA THR A 2 -5.65 32.00 -25.23
C THR A 2 -5.05 31.62 -23.88
N SER A 3 -5.44 32.37 -22.85
CA SER A 3 -4.90 32.30 -21.50
C SER A 3 -5.29 30.97 -20.84
N TYR A 4 -4.29 30.13 -20.58
CA TYR A 4 -4.40 29.00 -19.66
C TYR A 4 -4.50 29.54 -18.23
N THR A 5 -5.67 29.39 -17.59
CA THR A 5 -5.80 29.45 -16.14
C THR A 5 -5.41 28.10 -15.56
N ALA A 6 -4.39 28.09 -14.69
CA ALA A 6 -3.93 26.92 -13.95
C ALA A 6 -5.06 26.32 -13.07
N PRO A 7 -5.02 25.00 -12.75
CA PRO A 7 -5.90 24.43 -11.75
C PRO A 7 -5.57 25.04 -10.38
N VAL A 8 -6.58 25.61 -9.73
CA VAL A 8 -6.47 26.26 -8.42
C VAL A 8 -6.14 25.21 -7.36
N ALA A 9 -4.96 25.31 -6.75
CA ALA A 9 -4.48 24.46 -5.65
C ALA A 9 -5.23 24.67 -4.31
N GLY A 10 -6.46 25.22 -4.32
CA GLY A 10 -7.22 25.61 -3.14
C GLY A 10 -8.21 24.57 -2.62
N SER A 11 -8.76 23.70 -3.49
CA SER A 11 -9.88 22.82 -3.10
C SER A 11 -9.50 21.68 -2.15
N HIS A 12 -8.29 21.12 -2.28
CA HIS A 12 -7.79 20.07 -1.40
C HIS A 12 -7.48 20.56 0.03
N SER A 13 -7.17 21.86 0.19
CA SER A 13 -6.89 22.49 1.49
C SER A 13 -8.17 22.83 2.25
N GLU A 14 -9.21 23.28 1.54
CA GLU A 14 -10.49 23.67 2.14
C GLU A 14 -11.29 22.46 2.64
N GLU A 15 -11.33 21.36 1.88
CA GLU A 15 -12.01 20.13 2.28
C GLU A 15 -11.34 19.48 3.49
N GLY A 16 -10.00 19.43 3.53
CA GLY A 16 -9.26 18.93 4.70
C GLY A 16 -9.49 19.76 5.96
N THR A 17 -9.61 21.09 5.81
CA THR A 17 -9.95 22.00 6.90
C THR A 17 -11.38 21.79 7.39
N PHE A 18 -12.33 21.54 6.47
CA PHE A 18 -13.72 21.26 6.81
C PHE A 18 -13.87 20.01 7.69
N TYR A 19 -13.30 18.88 7.28
CA TYR A 19 -13.39 17.63 8.05
C TYR A 19 -12.63 17.72 9.39
N ARG A 20 -11.52 18.45 9.44
CA ARG A 20 -10.82 18.77 10.69
C ARG A 20 -11.73 19.52 11.66
N ASN A 21 -12.49 20.51 11.17
CA ASN A 21 -13.44 21.28 11.98
C ASN A 21 -14.62 20.42 12.45
N CYS A 22 -15.16 19.54 11.57
CA CYS A 22 -16.20 18.58 11.95
C CYS A 22 -15.71 17.67 13.08
N ARG A 23 -14.51 17.11 12.94
CA ARG A 23 -13.93 16.21 13.94
C ARG A 23 -13.67 16.90 15.27
N ALA A 24 -13.18 18.14 15.24
CA ALA A 24 -12.99 18.95 16.45
C ALA A 24 -14.30 19.12 17.23
N ALA A 25 -15.38 19.48 16.53
CA ALA A 25 -16.70 19.66 17.14
C ALA A 25 -17.27 18.36 17.72
N TYR A 26 -17.12 17.25 16.99
CA TYR A 26 -17.64 15.94 17.41
C TYR A 26 -16.89 15.40 18.64
N VAL A 27 -15.56 15.49 18.63
CA VAL A 27 -14.71 15.08 19.75
C VAL A 27 -14.92 15.98 20.97
N ALA A 28 -15.20 17.28 20.78
CA ALA A 28 -15.51 18.17 21.91
C ALA A 28 -16.77 17.74 22.68
N VAL A 29 -17.75 17.12 22.02
CA VAL A 29 -18.98 16.64 22.66
C VAL A 29 -18.83 15.23 23.20
N PHE A 30 -18.29 14.32 22.38
CA PHE A 30 -18.32 12.88 22.69
C PHE A 30 -16.98 12.30 23.12
N ARG A 31 -15.90 13.09 23.11
CA ARG A 31 -14.51 12.66 23.32
C ARG A 31 -14.00 11.62 22.30
N SER A 32 -14.83 11.23 21.34
CA SER A 32 -14.55 10.26 20.30
C SER A 32 -15.44 10.52 19.09
N SER A 33 -14.94 10.25 17.88
CA SER A 33 -15.74 10.27 16.64
C SER A 33 -16.65 9.05 16.50
N LEU A 34 -16.56 8.08 17.43
CA LEU A 34 -17.23 6.77 17.35
C LEU A 34 -18.60 6.73 18.03
N VAL A 35 -18.99 7.81 18.73
CA VAL A 35 -20.24 7.87 19.48
C VAL A 35 -21.33 8.44 18.59
N ASN A 36 -22.36 7.65 18.30
CA ASN A 36 -23.53 8.13 17.55
C ASN A 36 -24.29 9.21 18.33
N ILE A 37 -24.79 10.21 17.60
CA ILE A 37 -25.76 11.17 18.12
C ILE A 37 -27.09 10.42 18.31
N SER A 38 -27.55 10.34 19.55
CA SER A 38 -28.71 9.54 19.99
C SER A 38 -29.89 10.40 20.44
N SER A 39 -29.70 11.72 20.55
CA SER A 39 -30.75 12.67 20.90
C SER A 39 -30.70 13.97 20.08
N LYS A 40 -31.83 14.68 20.06
CA LYS A 40 -31.95 15.99 19.41
C LYS A 40 -31.07 17.04 20.10
N GLU A 41 -30.89 16.88 21.41
CA GLU A 41 -30.06 17.71 22.27
C GLU A 41 -28.58 17.53 21.92
N GLU A 42 -28.12 16.29 21.74
CA GLU A 42 -26.76 16.00 21.27
C GLU A 42 -26.49 16.57 19.87
N LEU A 43 -27.44 16.45 18.94
CA LEU A 43 -27.31 17.06 17.60
C LEU A 43 -27.12 18.59 17.70
N CYS A 44 -27.86 19.23 18.61
CA CYS A 44 -27.75 20.66 18.86
C CYS A 44 -26.34 21.02 19.37
N LEU A 45 -25.84 20.28 20.36
CA LEU A 45 -24.54 20.52 20.97
C LEU A 45 -23.40 20.40 19.95
N VAL A 46 -23.40 19.34 19.13
CA VAL A 46 -22.33 19.11 18.14
C VAL A 46 -22.34 20.19 17.05
N LEU A 47 -23.52 20.61 16.59
CA LEU A 47 -23.65 21.73 15.65
C LEU A 47 -23.15 23.05 16.26
N GLN A 48 -23.41 23.29 17.55
CA GLN A 48 -22.89 24.45 18.28
C GLN A 48 -21.37 24.44 18.39
N GLN A 49 -20.77 23.28 18.70
CA GLN A 49 -19.30 23.13 18.71
C GLN A 49 -18.67 23.29 17.31
N ALA A 50 -19.44 23.07 16.26
CA ALA A 50 -19.03 23.33 14.87
C ALA A 50 -19.24 24.79 14.43
N GLY A 51 -19.60 25.68 15.36
CA GLY A 51 -19.82 27.09 15.09
C GLY A 51 -21.15 27.37 14.38
N ARG A 52 -22.18 26.53 14.59
CA ARG A 52 -23.56 26.80 14.14
C ARG A 52 -24.45 27.18 15.31
N ASN A 53 -25.54 27.88 15.01
CA ASN A 53 -26.60 28.15 15.98
C ASN A 53 -27.94 27.63 15.43
N PRO A 54 -28.21 26.31 15.50
CA PRO A 54 -29.37 25.71 14.87
C PRO A 54 -30.66 26.05 15.62
N SER A 55 -31.66 26.55 14.92
CA SER A 55 -33.02 26.72 15.46
C SER A 55 -33.69 25.35 15.71
N ARG A 56 -34.71 25.30 16.58
CA ARG A 56 -35.57 24.12 16.80
C ARG A 56 -36.17 23.60 15.49
N LYS A 57 -36.43 24.49 14.52
CA LYS A 57 -36.91 24.14 13.18
C LYS A 57 -35.83 23.42 12.35
N VAL A 58 -34.60 23.90 12.38
CA VAL A 58 -33.45 23.24 11.73
C VAL A 58 -33.17 21.88 12.38
N LEU A 59 -33.18 21.81 13.72
CA LEU A 59 -33.05 20.53 14.43
C LEU A 59 -34.19 19.57 14.09
N GLY A 60 -35.42 20.05 13.99
CA GLY A 60 -36.58 19.22 13.60
C GLY A 60 -36.56 18.73 12.14
N LYS A 61 -35.77 19.36 11.27
CA LYS A 61 -35.56 18.91 9.88
C LYS A 61 -34.68 17.66 9.81
N TYR A 62 -33.67 17.56 10.67
CA TYR A 62 -32.69 16.46 10.68
C TYR A 62 -32.94 15.41 11.77
N TRP A 63 -33.62 15.80 12.86
CA TRP A 63 -34.04 14.92 13.94
C TRP A 63 -35.57 14.77 13.94
N THR A 64 -36.05 13.79 13.16
CA THR A 64 -37.48 13.48 13.02
C THR A 64 -37.91 12.43 14.04
N PRO A 65 -39.23 12.19 14.27
CA PRO A 65 -39.69 11.10 15.13
C PRO A 65 -39.25 9.69 14.69
N ARG A 66 -38.72 9.54 13.46
CA ARG A 66 -38.16 8.29 12.93
C ARG A 66 -36.65 8.19 13.08
N THR A 67 -35.97 9.27 13.47
CA THR A 67 -34.52 9.31 13.64
C THR A 67 -34.18 8.69 15.00
N THR A 68 -33.41 7.59 15.00
CA THR A 68 -32.97 6.91 16.23
C THR A 68 -31.47 7.14 16.51
N LYS A 69 -30.66 7.32 15.47
CA LYS A 69 -29.23 7.64 15.54
C LYS A 69 -28.79 8.47 14.33
N LEU A 70 -27.76 9.30 14.49
CA LEU A 70 -27.01 9.94 13.40
C LEU A 70 -25.51 9.74 13.66
N ASN A 71 -24.77 9.33 12.62
CA ASN A 71 -23.32 9.09 12.72
C ASN A 71 -22.50 10.34 12.33
N PHE A 72 -21.16 10.21 12.31
CA PHE A 72 -20.27 11.32 11.97
C PHE A 72 -20.46 11.85 10.54
N ASP A 73 -20.77 10.97 9.59
CA ASP A 73 -21.02 11.35 8.20
C ASP A 73 -22.34 12.08 8.02
N ASP A 74 -23.41 11.61 8.68
CA ASP A 74 -24.69 12.32 8.73
C ASP A 74 -24.50 13.73 9.26
N PHE A 75 -23.71 13.89 10.32
CA PHE A 75 -23.35 15.18 10.86
C PHE A 75 -22.56 16.05 9.86
N CYS A 76 -21.56 15.49 9.17
CA CYS A 76 -20.80 16.22 8.14
C CYS A 76 -21.71 16.69 7.00
N GLU A 77 -22.65 15.86 6.56
CA GLU A 77 -23.62 16.21 5.51
C GLU A 77 -24.62 17.28 5.96
N ILE A 78 -25.03 17.25 7.23
CA ILE A 78 -25.85 18.33 7.82
C ILE A 78 -25.04 19.63 7.83
N LEU A 79 -23.77 19.60 8.23
CA LEU A 79 -22.93 20.80 8.34
C LEU A 79 -22.57 21.42 6.97
N LYS A 80 -22.52 20.61 5.90
CA LYS A 80 -22.40 21.13 4.52
C LYS A 80 -23.65 21.88 4.08
N LYS A 81 -24.83 21.44 4.53
CA LYS A 81 -26.13 22.03 4.16
C LYS A 81 -26.45 23.27 5.00
N GLU A 82 -26.05 23.28 6.27
CA GLU A 82 -26.22 24.41 7.18
C GLU A 82 -24.96 25.29 7.16
N LYS A 83 -24.99 26.42 6.45
CA LYS A 83 -23.84 27.33 6.36
C LYS A 83 -23.62 28.11 7.67
N PRO A 84 -22.37 28.56 7.96
CA PRO A 84 -22.13 29.48 9.06
C PRO A 84 -22.90 30.79 8.85
N THR A 85 -23.19 31.50 9.94
CA THR A 85 -23.79 32.84 9.85
C THR A 85 -22.80 33.81 9.20
N GLU A 86 -23.18 34.40 8.08
CA GLU A 86 -22.36 35.40 7.37
C GLU A 86 -22.68 36.83 7.85
N GLU A 87 -21.75 37.75 7.59
CA GLU A 87 -21.95 39.18 7.89
C GLU A 87 -23.23 39.73 7.25
N SER A 88 -23.55 39.28 6.03
CA SER A 88 -24.77 39.70 5.34
C SER A 88 -26.06 39.28 6.06
N ASP A 89 -26.04 38.19 6.82
CA ASP A 89 -27.18 37.74 7.63
C ASP A 89 -27.29 38.53 8.93
N LEU A 90 -26.16 38.92 9.52
CA LEU A 90 -26.11 39.80 10.70
C LEU A 90 -26.64 41.20 10.37
N ILE A 91 -26.26 41.78 9.23
CA ILE A 91 -26.78 43.09 8.77
C ILE A 91 -28.30 43.04 8.59
N LYS A 92 -28.83 41.98 7.97
CA LYS A 92 -30.28 41.81 7.78
C LYS A 92 -31.01 41.67 9.10
N ALA A 93 -30.45 40.89 10.04
CA ALA A 93 -31.01 40.73 11.37
C ALA A 93 -31.03 42.06 12.14
N PHE A 94 -29.92 42.81 12.12
CA PHE A 94 -29.81 44.12 12.76
C PHE A 94 -30.86 45.10 12.24
N ARG A 95 -31.00 45.24 10.91
CA ARG A 95 -32.02 46.09 10.27
C ARG A 95 -33.46 45.66 10.55
N THR A 96 -33.67 44.39 10.87
CA THR A 96 -35.01 43.89 11.22
C THR A 96 -35.38 44.22 12.66
N ILE A 97 -34.38 44.39 13.53
CA ILE A 97 -34.54 44.70 14.95
C ILE A 97 -34.54 46.21 15.19
N ASP A 98 -33.68 46.94 14.49
CA ASP A 98 -33.65 48.40 14.45
C ASP A 98 -34.89 48.93 13.72
N LEU A 99 -35.97 49.16 14.47
CA LEU A 99 -37.28 49.52 13.93
C LEU A 99 -37.35 50.97 13.46
N ASN A 100 -36.55 51.85 14.08
CA ASN A 100 -36.50 53.27 13.74
C ASN A 100 -35.38 53.60 12.74
N SER A 101 -34.52 52.64 12.39
CA SER A 101 -33.39 52.78 11.48
C SER A 101 -32.39 53.85 11.92
N ASP A 102 -32.24 54.05 13.24
CA ASP A 102 -31.29 55.03 13.81
C ASP A 102 -29.85 54.49 13.92
N GLY A 103 -29.64 53.22 13.56
CA GLY A 103 -28.33 52.56 13.59
C GLY A 103 -28.00 51.94 14.93
N TYR A 104 -28.92 51.94 15.89
CA TYR A 104 -28.78 51.34 17.21
C TYR A 104 -29.98 50.46 17.54
N VAL A 105 -29.76 49.42 18.34
CA VAL A 105 -30.84 48.56 18.85
C VAL A 105 -31.05 48.86 20.32
N THR A 106 -32.19 49.47 20.66
CA THR A 106 -32.57 49.70 22.06
C THR A 106 -33.06 48.42 22.72
N HIS A 107 -33.03 48.38 24.05
CA HIS A 107 -33.62 47.28 24.83
C HIS A 107 -35.07 47.00 24.43
N SER A 108 -35.86 48.07 24.23
CA SER A 108 -37.28 47.96 23.86
C SER A 108 -37.50 47.31 22.50
N GLU A 109 -36.61 47.57 21.53
CA GLU A 109 -36.67 47.03 20.17
C GLU A 109 -36.25 45.57 20.15
N LEU A 110 -35.16 45.24 20.85
CA LEU A 110 -34.71 43.85 21.03
C LEU A 110 -35.79 43.01 21.72
N PHE A 111 -36.37 43.55 22.80
CA PHE A 111 -37.46 42.91 23.54
C PHE A 111 -38.67 42.66 22.66
N LYS A 112 -39.12 43.67 21.91
CA LYS A 112 -40.28 43.54 21.04
C LYS A 112 -40.07 42.47 19.97
N VAL A 113 -38.89 42.41 19.35
CA VAL A 113 -38.64 41.43 18.29
C VAL A 113 -38.44 40.01 18.84
N LEU A 114 -37.64 39.82 19.89
CA LEU A 114 -37.35 38.50 20.46
C LEU A 114 -38.51 37.85 21.23
N THR A 115 -39.49 38.65 21.68
CA THR A 115 -40.71 38.12 22.34
C THR A 115 -41.87 37.88 21.36
N SER A 116 -41.88 38.55 20.20
CA SER A 116 -42.99 38.50 19.24
C SER A 116 -42.74 37.65 18.00
N ARG A 117 -41.48 37.49 17.56
CA ARG A 117 -41.11 36.81 16.30
C ARG A 117 -40.17 35.63 16.54
N GLY A 118 -40.35 34.56 15.76
CA GLY A 118 -39.46 33.39 15.78
C GLY A 118 -39.59 32.53 17.05
N GLU A 119 -38.45 32.07 17.57
CA GLU A 119 -38.36 31.35 18.84
C GLU A 119 -38.40 32.33 19.99
N LYS A 120 -39.60 32.48 20.57
CA LYS A 120 -39.87 33.49 21.60
C LYS A 120 -39.01 33.25 22.83
N MET A 121 -38.29 34.28 23.23
CA MET A 121 -37.57 34.31 24.50
C MET A 121 -38.44 34.90 25.61
N SER A 122 -38.17 34.48 26.83
CA SER A 122 -38.76 35.08 28.02
C SER A 122 -38.19 36.49 28.28
N PRO A 123 -38.96 37.38 28.93
CA PRO A 123 -38.47 38.69 29.35
C PRO A 123 -37.14 38.65 30.10
N GLU A 124 -36.98 37.64 30.97
CA GLU A 124 -35.79 37.44 31.78
C GLU A 124 -34.57 37.06 30.92
N GLU A 125 -34.77 36.27 29.86
CA GLU A 125 -33.71 35.92 28.90
C GLU A 125 -33.25 37.14 28.10
N VAL A 126 -34.20 37.94 27.60
CA VAL A 126 -33.87 39.17 26.85
C VAL A 126 -33.09 40.14 27.73
N ASN A 127 -33.50 40.34 28.98
CA ASN A 127 -32.79 41.21 29.92
C ASN A 127 -31.36 40.75 30.17
N ARG A 128 -31.15 39.45 30.35
CA ARG A 128 -29.80 38.88 30.51
C ARG A 128 -28.96 39.09 29.26
N ILE A 129 -29.49 38.78 28.09
CA ILE A 129 -28.81 38.94 26.81
C ILE A 129 -28.38 40.39 26.60
N PHE A 130 -29.29 41.35 26.84
CA PHE A 130 -29.00 42.77 26.68
C PHE A 130 -27.89 43.24 27.64
N SER A 131 -27.96 42.82 28.91
CA SER A 131 -26.95 43.18 29.92
C SER A 131 -25.54 42.67 29.61
N VAL A 132 -25.42 41.57 28.87
CA VAL A 132 -24.14 41.00 28.44
C VAL A 132 -23.63 41.67 27.16
N ALA A 133 -24.54 42.13 26.30
CA ALA A 133 -24.21 42.71 25.01
C ALA A 133 -23.75 44.18 25.09
N ASP A 134 -24.45 44.98 25.92
CA ASP A 134 -24.22 46.42 26.10
C ASP A 134 -22.97 46.65 26.97
N THR A 135 -21.81 46.80 26.33
CA THR A 135 -20.54 47.01 27.03
C THR A 135 -20.22 48.48 27.21
N SER A 136 -20.68 49.32 26.28
CA SER A 136 -20.61 50.77 26.36
C SER A 136 -21.44 51.33 27.54
N ARG A 137 -22.47 50.59 27.98
CA ARG A 137 -23.46 50.97 29.00
C ARG A 137 -24.24 52.22 28.64
N ASP A 138 -24.44 52.45 27.34
CA ASP A 138 -25.21 53.59 26.84
C ASP A 138 -26.72 53.25 26.71
N GLY A 139 -27.12 52.02 27.04
CA GLY A 139 -28.50 51.55 26.99
C GLY A 139 -28.98 51.20 25.59
N LYS A 140 -28.06 51.13 24.62
CA LYS A 140 -28.30 50.74 23.23
C LYS A 140 -27.22 49.74 22.79
N LEU A 141 -27.47 49.04 21.69
CA LEU A 141 -26.48 48.17 21.06
C LEU A 141 -26.13 48.74 19.70
N ASP A 142 -24.87 49.11 19.52
CA ASP A 142 -24.37 49.39 18.17
C ASP A 142 -24.20 48.09 17.36
N TYR A 143 -23.95 48.23 16.05
CA TYR A 143 -23.79 47.08 15.16
C TYR A 143 -22.63 46.14 15.59
N SER A 144 -21.54 46.70 16.14
CA SER A 144 -20.39 45.92 16.61
C SER A 144 -20.74 45.09 17.84
N GLU A 145 -21.42 45.70 18.82
CA GLU A 145 -21.90 45.04 20.03
C GLU A 145 -22.91 43.94 19.70
N PHE A 146 -23.82 44.19 18.75
CA PHE A 146 -24.77 43.20 18.26
C PHE A 146 -24.10 42.02 17.54
N CYS A 147 -23.15 42.28 16.63
CA CYS A 147 -22.39 41.22 15.96
C CYS A 147 -21.59 40.37 16.95
N ARG A 148 -20.94 41.02 17.92
CA ARG A 148 -20.20 40.33 18.96
C ARG A 148 -21.11 39.45 19.81
N LEU A 149 -22.31 39.92 20.15
CA LEU A 149 -23.30 39.12 20.87
C LEU A 149 -23.63 37.82 20.12
N ILE A 150 -23.91 37.90 18.82
CA ILE A 150 -24.34 36.73 18.03
C ILE A 150 -23.17 35.79 17.70
N MET A 151 -21.97 36.33 17.44
CA MET A 151 -20.83 35.54 17.01
C MET A 151 -19.96 35.02 18.16
N SER A 152 -19.97 35.66 19.33
CA SER A 152 -19.03 35.36 20.42
C SER A 152 -19.13 33.93 20.92
N THR A 153 -20.32 33.45 21.27
CA THR A 153 -20.49 32.09 21.82
C THR A 153 -20.18 31.01 20.78
N SER A 154 -20.65 31.17 19.54
CA SER A 154 -20.41 30.22 18.45
C SER A 154 -18.92 30.11 18.11
N ASN A 155 -18.22 31.26 18.04
CA ASN A 155 -16.79 31.31 17.77
C ASN A 155 -15.96 30.80 18.96
N GLN A 156 -16.39 31.05 20.20
CA GLN A 156 -15.74 30.54 21.40
C GLN A 156 -15.83 29.03 21.49
N CYS A 157 -17.01 28.44 21.27
CA CYS A 157 -17.21 26.99 21.21
C CYS A 157 -16.36 26.37 20.10
N HIS A 158 -16.40 26.92 18.89
CA HIS A 158 -15.61 26.43 17.76
C HIS A 158 -14.11 26.48 18.03
N ARG A 159 -13.61 27.60 18.60
CA ARG A 159 -12.20 27.75 18.96
C ARG A 159 -11.80 26.79 20.08
N ALA A 160 -12.61 26.65 21.12
CA ALA A 160 -12.35 25.72 22.21
C ALA A 160 -12.33 24.26 21.72
N ALA A 161 -13.21 23.88 20.79
CA ALA A 161 -13.21 22.56 20.17
C ALA A 161 -11.92 22.29 19.37
N LEU A 162 -11.43 23.29 18.63
CA LEU A 162 -10.14 23.21 17.94
C LEU A 162 -8.97 23.13 18.91
N GLU A 163 -8.98 23.90 20.00
CA GLU A 163 -7.96 23.85 21.05
C GLU A 163 -7.94 22.48 21.76
N ILE A 164 -9.10 21.88 22.03
CA ILE A 164 -9.21 20.52 22.59
C ILE A 164 -8.60 19.50 21.62
N LEU A 165 -8.93 19.58 20.33
CA LEU A 165 -8.37 18.68 19.32
C LEU A 165 -6.86 18.91 19.16
N GLU A 166 -6.39 20.15 19.18
CA GLU A 166 -4.97 20.48 19.11
C GLU A 166 -4.22 20.04 20.36
N ALA A 167 -4.81 20.16 21.56
CA ALA A 167 -4.23 19.67 22.81
C ALA A 167 -4.19 18.14 22.85
N ASP A 168 -5.21 17.45 22.32
CA ASP A 168 -5.20 15.99 22.15
C ASP A 168 -4.09 15.57 21.16
N ILE A 169 -3.97 16.26 20.03
CA ILE A 169 -2.90 16.03 19.04
C ILE A 169 -1.51 16.36 19.62
N GLN A 170 -1.37 17.44 20.40
CA GLN A 170 -0.12 17.87 21.00
C GLN A 170 0.29 16.99 22.17
N SER A 171 -0.64 16.53 23.01
CA SER A 171 -0.38 15.53 24.06
C SER A 171 0.07 14.21 23.44
N LYS A 172 -0.58 13.80 22.33
CA LYS A 172 -0.14 12.67 21.52
C LYS A 172 1.24 12.89 20.86
N ARG A 173 1.64 14.13 20.54
CA ARG A 173 2.95 14.50 19.96
C ARG A 173 4.08 14.71 20.98
N GLN A 174 3.80 15.22 22.19
CA GLN A 174 4.80 15.42 23.24
C GLN A 174 5.18 14.09 23.90
N ASN A 175 4.24 13.15 23.98
CA ASN A 175 4.53 11.74 24.32
C ASN A 175 5.32 11.01 23.21
N LEU A 176 5.49 11.62 22.02
CA LEU A 176 6.33 11.15 20.91
C LEU A 176 7.68 11.90 20.80
N GLY A 177 7.98 12.86 21.70
CA GLY A 177 8.97 13.93 21.43
C GLY A 177 9.97 14.32 22.52
N SER A 178 10.17 13.54 23.59
CA SER A 178 11.31 13.74 24.51
C SER A 178 12.34 12.63 24.36
N GLU A 179 13.17 12.74 23.32
CA GLU A 179 14.64 12.57 23.40
C GLU A 179 15.26 12.87 22.03
N SER A 180 15.55 14.15 21.77
CA SER A 180 16.73 14.52 20.97
C SER A 180 17.15 15.95 21.32
N GLY A 181 18.42 16.15 21.66
CA GLY A 181 19.03 17.48 21.68
C GLY A 181 19.70 17.95 22.98
N ARG A 182 20.59 17.14 23.58
CA ARG A 182 21.75 17.71 24.30
C ARG A 182 23.04 17.20 23.68
N SER A 183 23.71 18.09 22.97
CA SER A 183 25.05 17.96 22.43
C SER A 183 26.10 18.19 23.52
N PRO A 184 27.22 17.45 23.54
CA PRO A 184 28.48 17.93 24.07
C PRO A 184 29.31 18.52 22.93
N LYS A 185 29.65 19.80 23.04
CA LYS A 185 30.64 20.48 22.22
C LYS A 185 32.05 19.95 22.55
N SER A 186 32.76 19.55 21.51
CA SER A 186 34.16 19.88 21.18
C SER A 186 35.12 20.25 22.33
N LEU A 187 36.17 19.45 22.49
CA LEU A 187 37.54 19.97 22.63
C LEU A 187 38.49 19.16 21.72
N LEU A 188 39.10 19.87 20.76
CA LEU A 188 40.22 19.45 19.93
C LEU A 188 41.55 19.91 20.55
N SER A 189 42.64 19.35 20.00
CA SER A 189 44.08 19.67 20.16
C SER A 189 44.80 18.83 21.24
N GLN A 190 46.01 18.29 21.04
CA GLN A 190 47.07 18.56 20.06
C GLN A 190 48.10 17.40 20.11
N VAL A 191 48.60 17.01 18.93
CA VAL A 191 50.00 16.72 18.56
C VAL A 191 50.92 15.94 19.54
N VAL A 192 51.58 14.89 19.05
CA VAL A 192 53.06 14.72 18.96
C VAL A 192 53.37 13.24 18.59
N SER A 193 54.09 13.05 17.47
CA SER A 193 54.93 11.87 17.19
C SER A 193 56.34 12.12 17.74
N PRO A 194 57.13 11.09 18.11
CA PRO A 194 58.20 10.59 17.22
C PRO A 194 58.29 9.05 17.25
N ALA A 195 58.48 8.34 16.13
CA ALA A 195 59.71 8.10 15.36
C ALA A 195 60.78 7.25 16.09
N GLU A 196 61.06 6.06 15.53
CA GLU A 196 62.37 5.39 15.29
C GLU A 196 62.14 3.89 15.05
N GLY A 197 62.44 3.36 13.86
CA GLY A 197 63.68 2.60 13.56
C GLY A 197 63.41 1.10 13.74
N THR A 198 63.63 0.17 12.81
CA THR A 198 64.83 -0.05 11.99
C THR A 198 64.54 -1.15 10.94
N SER A 199 65.19 -1.04 9.78
CA SER A 199 65.22 -2.00 8.66
C SER A 199 65.99 -3.30 8.95
N GLN A 200 65.69 -4.38 8.21
CA GLN A 200 66.58 -5.25 7.39
C GLN A 200 65.88 -6.60 7.09
N LYS A 201 65.65 -7.00 5.82
CA LYS A 201 66.54 -7.77 4.90
C LYS A 201 67.10 -9.05 5.57
N THR A 202 67.07 -10.28 5.03
CA THR A 202 67.16 -10.83 3.66
C THR A 202 67.08 -12.36 3.76
N GLY A 203 66.77 -13.10 2.69
CA GLY A 203 67.06 -14.55 2.61
C GLY A 203 66.29 -15.32 1.52
N GLN A 204 66.90 -15.44 0.34
CA GLN A 204 66.54 -16.33 -0.78
C GLN A 204 67.14 -17.73 -0.56
N GLU A 205 66.49 -18.79 -1.08
CA GLU A 205 67.03 -19.96 -1.83
C GLU A 205 65.89 -21.00 -2.00
N THR A 206 65.27 -21.19 -3.18
CA THR A 206 65.61 -22.03 -4.36
C THR A 206 65.64 -23.57 -4.18
N THR A 207 64.51 -24.18 -4.63
CA THR A 207 64.34 -25.38 -5.51
C THR A 207 64.73 -26.80 -5.03
N PRO A 208 64.36 -27.89 -5.75
CA PRO A 208 63.01 -28.39 -6.04
C PRO A 208 62.88 -29.93 -5.78
N ARG A 209 61.66 -30.53 -5.70
CA ARG A 209 61.51 -31.98 -5.98
C ARG A 209 60.07 -32.43 -6.36
N LYS A 210 59.97 -32.77 -7.64
CA LYS A 210 59.18 -33.79 -8.37
C LYS A 210 57.96 -34.48 -7.72
N GLU A 211 56.87 -34.38 -8.50
CA GLU A 211 55.96 -35.44 -8.98
C GLU A 211 55.53 -36.58 -8.03
N ASN A 212 54.22 -36.68 -7.82
CA ASN A 212 53.53 -37.94 -8.03
C ASN A 212 52.07 -37.73 -8.47
N ARG A 213 51.80 -38.15 -9.71
CA ARG A 213 50.46 -38.40 -10.25
C ARG A 213 49.92 -39.68 -9.61
N SER A 214 48.80 -39.60 -8.91
CA SER A 214 47.98 -40.78 -8.58
C SER A 214 46.67 -40.68 -9.36
N ALA A 215 46.62 -41.44 -10.45
CA ALA A 215 45.42 -41.71 -11.22
C ALA A 215 44.54 -42.69 -10.43
N HIS A 216 43.30 -42.31 -10.14
CA HIS A 216 42.24 -43.24 -9.76
C HIS A 216 41.49 -43.72 -11.02
N PRO A 217 41.14 -45.01 -11.13
CA PRO A 217 40.56 -45.58 -12.33
C PRO A 217 39.06 -45.21 -12.47
N PRO A 218 38.52 -45.08 -13.70
CA PRO A 218 37.11 -44.82 -13.89
C PRO A 218 36.33 -46.14 -13.75
N SER A 219 35.57 -46.31 -12.67
CA SER A 219 34.58 -47.37 -12.57
C SER A 219 33.39 -47.06 -13.49
N ALA A 220 33.19 -47.93 -14.48
CA ALA A 220 31.97 -48.19 -15.26
C ALA A 220 30.84 -47.15 -15.13
N ARG A 221 30.92 -46.05 -15.88
CA ARG A 221 29.72 -45.26 -16.22
C ARG A 221 28.91 -46.05 -17.25
N GLY A 222 27.85 -46.71 -16.80
CA GLY A 222 26.72 -46.99 -17.69
C GLY A 222 26.38 -45.69 -18.43
N ARG A 223 26.28 -45.74 -19.76
CA ARG A 223 26.03 -44.56 -20.61
C ARG A 223 24.74 -43.90 -20.14
N ARG A 224 24.85 -42.83 -19.33
CA ARG A 224 23.71 -42.01 -18.95
C ARG A 224 23.25 -41.26 -20.18
N SER A 225 22.00 -41.44 -20.53
CA SER A 225 21.30 -40.63 -21.54
C SER A 225 21.11 -39.23 -20.97
N SER A 226 21.90 -38.28 -21.48
CA SER A 226 21.93 -36.90 -20.97
C SER A 226 21.95 -35.86 -22.08
N VAL A 227 21.49 -34.67 -21.74
CA VAL A 227 21.66 -33.43 -22.50
C VAL A 227 22.31 -32.40 -21.57
N SER A 228 23.08 -31.48 -22.14
CA SER A 228 23.72 -30.41 -21.38
C SER A 228 23.51 -29.06 -22.04
N SER A 229 23.22 -28.06 -21.24
CA SER A 229 23.14 -26.66 -21.68
C SER A 229 24.14 -25.83 -20.88
N THR A 230 24.99 -25.10 -21.60
CA THR A 230 25.99 -24.21 -21.00
C THR A 230 25.86 -22.82 -21.59
N PHE A 231 25.68 -21.83 -20.71
CA PHE A 231 25.61 -20.42 -21.09
C PHE A 231 26.47 -19.61 -20.14
N THR A 232 27.33 -18.76 -20.70
CA THR A 232 28.04 -17.73 -19.96
C THR A 232 27.35 -16.39 -20.19
N MET A 233 27.11 -15.66 -19.11
CA MET A 233 26.38 -14.40 -19.08
C MET A 233 27.26 -13.33 -18.46
N GLY A 234 27.45 -12.22 -19.18
CA GLY A 234 28.24 -11.09 -18.68
C GLY A 234 27.58 -10.38 -17.50
N ALA A 235 28.36 -9.54 -16.81
CA ALA A 235 27.83 -8.63 -15.79
C ALA A 235 26.80 -7.67 -16.41
N SER A 236 25.73 -7.37 -15.67
CA SER A 236 24.53 -6.66 -16.15
C SER A 236 24.75 -5.15 -16.45
N SER A 237 25.98 -4.68 -16.68
CA SER A 237 26.29 -3.25 -16.77
C SER A 237 26.14 -2.61 -18.16
N THR A 238 25.92 -3.36 -19.25
CA THR A 238 26.04 -2.75 -20.61
C THR A 238 25.20 -3.34 -21.74
N ARG A 239 24.34 -4.34 -21.52
CA ARG A 239 23.49 -4.91 -22.58
C ARG A 239 22.10 -5.26 -22.06
N SER A 240 21.35 -4.26 -21.59
CA SER A 240 19.91 -4.42 -21.38
C SER A 240 19.22 -4.50 -22.75
N GLY A 241 18.42 -5.53 -23.01
CA GLY A 241 17.33 -5.44 -23.99
C GLY A 241 16.47 -4.22 -23.63
N LYS A 242 16.73 -3.08 -24.30
CA LYS A 242 16.23 -1.77 -23.87
C LYS A 242 14.71 -1.79 -23.90
N LEU A 243 14.10 -1.76 -22.72
CA LEU A 243 12.73 -1.30 -22.58
C LEU A 243 12.74 0.18 -23.00
N ILE A 244 12.22 0.47 -24.18
CA ILE A 244 12.16 1.84 -24.70
C ILE A 244 10.78 2.40 -24.37
N GLU A 245 10.78 3.40 -23.49
CA GLU A 245 9.58 4.15 -23.17
C GLU A 245 9.07 4.92 -24.42
N PRO A 246 7.76 4.87 -24.73
CA PRO A 246 7.19 5.71 -25.78
C PRO A 246 7.41 7.20 -25.51
N LYS A 247 7.83 7.97 -26.52
CA LYS A 247 8.10 9.42 -26.36
C LYS A 247 6.86 10.23 -25.98
N SER A 248 5.67 9.78 -26.38
CA SER A 248 4.36 10.41 -26.12
C SER A 248 3.62 9.78 -24.94
N LEU A 249 4.29 9.03 -24.06
CA LEU A 249 3.62 8.27 -22.98
C LEU A 249 2.77 9.16 -22.04
N GLN A 250 3.14 10.42 -21.87
CA GLN A 250 2.39 11.38 -21.04
C GLN A 250 1.01 11.74 -21.62
N GLU A 251 0.82 11.55 -22.92
CA GLU A 251 -0.45 11.80 -23.62
C GLU A 251 -1.35 10.55 -23.63
N TRP A 252 -0.81 9.39 -23.25
CA TRP A 252 -1.53 8.12 -23.27
C TRP A 252 -2.44 7.99 -22.06
N HIS A 253 -3.53 7.25 -22.21
CA HIS A 253 -4.35 6.88 -21.07
C HIS A 253 -3.56 5.94 -20.14
N HIS A 254 -3.59 6.22 -18.83
CA HIS A 254 -2.83 5.48 -17.83
C HIS A 254 -3.75 4.96 -16.72
N ILE A 255 -3.48 3.74 -16.27
CA ILE A 255 -3.98 3.18 -15.03
C ILE A 255 -2.87 2.39 -14.35
N SER A 256 -2.83 2.44 -13.04
CA SER A 256 -1.95 1.63 -12.20
C SER A 256 -2.76 0.69 -11.32
N SER A 257 -2.16 -0.43 -10.96
CA SER A 257 -2.68 -1.28 -9.89
C SER A 257 -1.51 -1.91 -9.12
N LYS A 258 -1.55 -1.84 -7.80
CA LYS A 258 -0.58 -2.45 -6.90
C LYS A 258 -0.95 -3.90 -6.60
N GLY A 259 0.00 -4.65 -6.07
CA GLY A 259 -0.21 -5.96 -5.48
C GLY A 259 1.02 -6.44 -4.75
N CYS A 260 1.02 -7.71 -4.35
CA CYS A 260 2.14 -8.30 -3.63
C CYS A 260 2.32 -9.78 -3.99
N PHE A 261 3.57 -10.21 -4.06
CA PHE A 261 3.95 -11.62 -3.99
C PHE A 261 4.16 -12.00 -2.53
N PHE A 262 3.48 -13.02 -2.03
CA PHE A 262 3.73 -13.57 -0.70
C PHE A 262 4.46 -14.90 -0.83
N LEU A 263 5.33 -15.24 0.11
CA LEU A 263 6.03 -16.51 0.14
C LEU A 263 5.41 -17.41 1.20
N GLU A 264 4.83 -18.53 0.77
CA GLU A 264 4.22 -19.52 1.65
C GLU A 264 5.26 -20.53 2.18
N GLU A 265 4.87 -21.29 3.20
CA GLU A 265 5.73 -22.31 3.83
C GLU A 265 6.13 -23.44 2.88
N ASP A 266 5.25 -23.81 1.97
CA ASP A 266 5.47 -24.84 0.94
C ASP A 266 6.32 -24.35 -0.25
N GLY A 267 6.73 -23.08 -0.22
CA GLY A 267 7.47 -22.41 -1.30
C GLY A 267 6.57 -21.87 -2.42
N GLY A 268 5.24 -21.97 -2.28
CA GLY A 268 4.27 -21.30 -3.14
C GLY A 268 4.43 -19.79 -3.07
N ILE A 269 4.15 -19.12 -4.19
CA ILE A 269 4.21 -17.64 -4.28
C ILE A 269 2.87 -17.11 -4.80
N PRO A 270 1.83 -16.99 -3.95
CA PRO A 270 0.57 -16.37 -4.35
C PRO A 270 0.74 -14.89 -4.67
N SER A 271 -0.03 -14.45 -5.67
CA SER A 271 -0.20 -13.04 -6.01
C SER A 271 -1.59 -12.79 -6.59
N LEU A 272 -2.05 -11.55 -6.48
CA LEU A 272 -3.28 -11.10 -7.13
C LEU A 272 -3.19 -11.23 -8.65
N GLN A 273 -4.21 -11.84 -9.26
CA GLN A 273 -4.45 -11.76 -10.70
C GLN A 273 -5.37 -10.59 -11.01
N TYR A 274 -5.19 -9.97 -12.17
CA TYR A 274 -6.02 -8.85 -12.60
C TYR A 274 -6.69 -9.12 -13.93
N ARG A 275 -7.84 -8.48 -14.14
CA ARG A 275 -8.57 -8.47 -15.40
C ARG A 275 -8.39 -7.10 -16.04
N LEU A 276 -7.71 -7.08 -17.17
CA LEU A 276 -7.53 -5.91 -18.01
C LEU A 276 -8.61 -5.88 -19.09
N HIS A 277 -9.32 -4.77 -19.23
CA HIS A 277 -10.24 -4.53 -20.33
C HIS A 277 -9.70 -3.41 -21.22
N ILE A 278 -9.61 -3.71 -22.52
CA ILE A 278 -9.20 -2.80 -23.59
C ILE A 278 -10.45 -2.55 -24.46
N PRO A 279 -11.11 -1.38 -24.33
CA PRO A 279 -12.36 -1.11 -25.05
C PRO A 279 -12.23 -1.09 -26.58
N GLN A 280 -11.07 -0.67 -27.10
CA GLN A 280 -10.80 -0.61 -28.53
C GLN A 280 -9.35 -1.02 -28.80
N THR A 281 -9.08 -1.56 -29.99
CA THR A 281 -7.73 -1.95 -30.39
C THR A 281 -6.78 -0.77 -30.21
N SER A 282 -5.68 -0.97 -29.50
CA SER A 282 -4.76 0.12 -29.18
C SER A 282 -3.35 -0.38 -28.95
N VAL A 283 -2.37 0.49 -29.16
CA VAL A 283 -1.00 0.22 -28.73
C VAL A 283 -0.94 0.38 -27.21
N VAL A 284 -0.48 -0.67 -26.55
CA VAL A 284 -0.39 -0.75 -25.10
C VAL A 284 1.07 -0.88 -24.67
N TYR A 285 1.42 -0.15 -23.63
CA TYR A 285 2.70 -0.24 -22.93
C TYR A 285 2.45 -0.71 -21.50
N LEU A 286 2.90 -1.93 -21.19
CA LEU A 286 2.72 -2.59 -19.90
C LEU A 286 4.04 -2.56 -19.14
N THR A 287 3.98 -2.24 -17.85
CA THR A 287 5.14 -2.39 -16.96
C THR A 287 4.75 -3.02 -15.63
N ILE A 288 5.71 -3.72 -15.02
CA ILE A 288 5.65 -4.20 -13.64
C ILE A 288 7.02 -3.97 -12.99
N LYS A 289 7.02 -3.57 -11.72
CA LYS A 289 8.24 -3.45 -10.91
C LYS A 289 7.95 -3.68 -9.43
N PRO A 290 8.95 -4.10 -8.63
CA PRO A 290 8.85 -4.05 -7.17
C PRO A 290 8.50 -2.63 -6.69
N LEU A 291 7.64 -2.56 -5.67
CA LEU A 291 7.25 -1.30 -5.04
C LEU A 291 8.21 -1.00 -3.88
N ASN A 292 8.84 0.18 -3.92
CA ASN A 292 9.69 0.66 -2.83
C ASN A 292 8.82 1.36 -1.79
N LEU A 293 8.78 0.82 -0.57
CA LEU A 293 8.05 1.41 0.56
C LEU A 293 8.95 2.31 1.43
N SER A 294 10.26 2.30 1.20
CA SER A 294 11.18 3.16 1.94
C SER A 294 10.98 4.64 1.61
N TYR A 295 10.84 5.46 2.65
CA TYR A 295 10.72 6.93 2.55
C TYR A 295 12.02 7.65 2.15
N THR A 296 13.14 6.94 2.09
CA THR A 296 14.45 7.51 1.73
C THR A 296 15.08 6.75 0.57
N GLU A 297 15.45 7.46 -0.50
CA GLU A 297 16.10 6.88 -1.68
C GLU A 297 17.45 6.21 -1.36
N GLU A 298 18.13 6.65 -0.29
CA GLU A 298 19.43 6.14 0.14
C GLU A 298 19.39 4.67 0.63
N LYS A 299 18.20 4.18 1.02
CA LYS A 299 18.03 2.82 1.54
C LYS A 299 16.76 2.20 0.96
N PRO A 300 16.82 1.62 -0.25
CA PRO A 300 15.65 0.99 -0.89
C PRO A 300 15.19 -0.25 -0.10
N SER A 301 13.92 -0.62 -0.29
CA SER A 301 13.35 -1.82 0.31
C SER A 301 14.16 -3.09 -0.03
N PRO A 302 14.32 -4.06 0.89
CA PRO A 302 15.14 -5.25 0.67
C PRO A 302 14.73 -6.13 -0.52
N TRP A 303 13.44 -6.09 -0.90
CA TRP A 303 12.87 -6.87 -1.99
C TRP A 303 13.01 -6.21 -3.37
N MET A 304 13.60 -5.02 -3.50
CA MET A 304 13.80 -4.37 -4.81
C MET A 304 14.66 -5.19 -5.78
N THR A 305 15.38 -6.21 -5.27
CA THR A 305 16.16 -7.14 -6.09
C THR A 305 15.35 -8.30 -6.67
N VAL A 306 14.11 -8.51 -6.21
CA VAL A 306 13.21 -9.57 -6.68
C VAL A 306 12.82 -9.30 -8.12
N ASP A 307 12.91 -10.33 -8.97
CA ASP A 307 12.48 -10.21 -10.36
C ASP A 307 10.96 -10.25 -10.45
N THR A 308 10.40 -9.41 -11.31
CA THR A 308 8.97 -9.36 -11.59
C THR A 308 8.74 -9.53 -13.07
N ALA A 309 7.70 -10.26 -13.46
CA ALA A 309 7.21 -10.31 -14.82
C ALA A 309 5.69 -10.33 -14.81
N LEU A 310 5.09 -9.91 -15.91
CA LEU A 310 3.66 -9.91 -16.10
C LEU A 310 3.35 -10.71 -17.36
N PHE A 311 2.54 -11.75 -17.22
CA PHE A 311 2.05 -12.55 -18.34
C PHE A 311 0.63 -12.08 -18.70
N LEU A 312 0.41 -11.84 -19.99
CA LEU A 312 -0.89 -11.46 -20.52
C LEU A 312 -1.48 -12.66 -21.26
N VAL A 313 -2.70 -13.06 -20.88
CA VAL A 313 -3.43 -14.15 -21.51
C VAL A 313 -4.85 -13.73 -21.86
N THR A 314 -5.45 -14.32 -22.89
CA THR A 314 -6.84 -14.02 -23.27
C THR A 314 -7.81 -14.46 -22.17
N ALA A 315 -8.85 -13.67 -21.88
CA ALA A 315 -9.89 -14.05 -20.93
C ALA A 315 -11.05 -14.75 -21.67
N ASN A 316 -10.97 -16.08 -21.79
CA ASN A 316 -12.00 -16.92 -22.42
C ASN A 316 -13.01 -17.43 -21.38
N GLU A 317 -14.17 -17.93 -21.82
CA GLU A 317 -15.25 -18.44 -20.93
C GLU A 317 -14.75 -19.52 -19.95
N LYS A 318 -13.82 -20.37 -20.40
CA LYS A 318 -13.08 -21.30 -19.53
C LYS A 318 -11.63 -20.82 -19.39
N LYS A 319 -11.15 -20.71 -18.15
CA LYS A 319 -9.74 -20.37 -17.85
C LYS A 319 -8.73 -21.32 -18.51
N GLU A 320 -9.12 -22.55 -18.86
CA GLU A 320 -8.26 -23.56 -19.48
C GLU A 320 -8.01 -23.29 -20.98
N ASP A 321 -8.90 -22.54 -21.65
CA ASP A 321 -8.79 -22.20 -23.06
C ASP A 321 -8.00 -20.92 -23.32
N SER A 322 -7.55 -20.24 -22.26
CA SER A 322 -6.80 -19.00 -22.34
C SER A 322 -5.46 -19.19 -23.05
N ASN A 323 -5.13 -18.29 -23.98
CA ASN A 323 -3.90 -18.32 -24.75
C ASN A 323 -2.94 -17.21 -24.31
N LEU A 324 -1.64 -17.52 -24.33
CA LEU A 324 -0.59 -16.53 -24.07
C LEU A 324 -0.58 -15.52 -25.20
N VAL A 325 -0.74 -14.23 -24.86
CA VAL A 325 -0.66 -13.10 -25.79
C VAL A 325 0.75 -12.55 -25.80
N CYS A 326 1.23 -12.11 -24.63
CA CYS A 326 2.57 -11.57 -24.46
C CYS A 326 3.03 -11.68 -23.00
N PHE A 327 4.26 -11.27 -22.72
CA PHE A 327 4.80 -11.16 -21.38
C PHE A 327 5.90 -10.10 -21.33
N THR A 328 6.14 -9.52 -20.16
CA THR A 328 7.16 -8.48 -19.96
C THR A 328 8.55 -9.11 -19.91
N ASP A 329 9.26 -9.10 -21.04
CA ASP A 329 10.61 -9.67 -21.18
C ASP A 329 11.70 -8.64 -21.50
N ALA A 330 11.34 -7.38 -21.68
CA ALA A 330 12.27 -6.26 -21.68
C ALA A 330 12.42 -5.69 -20.27
N ARG A 331 13.60 -5.14 -19.95
CA ARG A 331 13.93 -4.60 -18.63
C ARG A 331 14.66 -3.27 -18.75
N ASP A 332 14.29 -2.32 -17.90
CA ASP A 332 15.10 -1.15 -17.54
C ASP A 332 15.16 -1.04 -16.01
N LYS A 333 16.36 -1.21 -15.44
CA LYS A 333 16.59 -1.31 -13.99
C LYS A 333 15.60 -2.28 -13.33
N GLU A 334 14.83 -1.90 -12.32
CA GLU A 334 13.86 -2.77 -11.65
C GLU A 334 12.53 -2.92 -12.42
N THR A 335 12.36 -2.21 -13.54
CA THR A 335 11.14 -2.19 -14.34
C THR A 335 11.20 -3.21 -15.47
N PHE A 336 10.20 -4.08 -15.53
CA PHE A 336 10.00 -5.01 -16.62
C PHE A 336 8.82 -4.55 -17.44
N GLY A 337 8.91 -4.61 -18.76
CA GLY A 337 7.84 -4.11 -19.61
C GLY A 337 7.71 -4.79 -20.96
N TRP A 338 6.62 -4.44 -21.62
CA TRP A 338 6.25 -4.89 -22.96
C TRP A 338 5.50 -3.77 -23.68
N LYS A 339 5.73 -3.66 -24.99
CA LYS A 339 4.99 -2.75 -25.88
C LYS A 339 4.46 -3.54 -27.05
N GLY A 340 3.20 -3.33 -27.40
CA GLY A 340 2.61 -3.87 -28.63
C GLY A 340 1.13 -3.52 -28.75
N GLU A 341 0.54 -3.92 -29.87
CA GLU A 341 -0.89 -3.73 -30.12
C GLU A 341 -1.71 -4.82 -29.42
N LEU A 342 -2.78 -4.42 -28.73
CA LEU A 342 -3.80 -5.32 -28.19
C LEU A 342 -5.13 -5.02 -28.87
N SER A 343 -5.82 -6.07 -29.31
CA SER A 343 -7.19 -5.96 -29.83
C SER A 343 -8.17 -5.59 -28.72
N ALA A 344 -9.34 -5.05 -29.11
CA ALA A 344 -10.43 -4.85 -28.17
C ALA A 344 -10.82 -6.17 -27.48
N GLY A 345 -10.94 -6.16 -26.16
CA GLY A 345 -11.29 -7.35 -25.40
C GLY A 345 -10.84 -7.34 -23.94
N VAL A 346 -10.88 -8.53 -23.35
CA VAL A 346 -10.56 -8.77 -21.95
C VAL A 346 -9.39 -9.74 -21.85
N TYR A 347 -8.45 -9.41 -20.97
CA TYR A 347 -7.24 -10.17 -20.74
C TYR A 347 -7.02 -10.40 -19.24
N TYR A 348 -6.37 -11.50 -18.89
CA TYR A 348 -5.82 -11.67 -17.55
C TYR A 348 -4.37 -11.21 -17.50
N LEU A 349 -4.05 -10.40 -16.50
CA LEU A 349 -2.70 -10.03 -16.10
C LEU A 349 -2.30 -10.97 -14.96
N LEU A 350 -1.25 -11.75 -15.18
CA LEU A 350 -0.75 -12.74 -14.25
C LEU A 350 0.66 -12.33 -13.80
N PRO A 351 0.80 -11.68 -12.62
CA PRO A 351 2.11 -11.39 -12.06
C PRO A 351 2.89 -12.67 -11.79
N PHE A 352 4.20 -12.58 -11.95
CA PHE A 352 5.11 -13.69 -11.83
C PHE A 352 6.45 -13.23 -11.28
N THR A 353 7.03 -14.04 -10.41
CA THR A 353 8.45 -13.95 -10.02
C THR A 353 9.06 -15.34 -10.15
N THR A 354 10.36 -15.41 -10.45
CA THR A 354 11.05 -16.71 -10.47
C THR A 354 11.17 -17.35 -9.09
N GLY A 355 10.98 -16.58 -8.01
CA GLY A 355 11.22 -17.04 -6.64
C GLY A 355 12.71 -17.23 -6.31
N CYS A 356 13.64 -16.91 -7.23
CA CYS A 356 15.07 -17.10 -6.98
C CYS A 356 15.61 -16.20 -5.87
N ARG A 357 14.96 -15.04 -5.65
CA ARG A 357 15.36 -13.98 -4.71
C ARG A 357 14.33 -13.68 -3.61
N LEU A 358 13.11 -14.22 -3.72
CA LEU A 358 12.10 -14.17 -2.66
C LEU A 358 12.13 -15.52 -1.92
N LYS A 359 12.89 -15.59 -0.81
CA LYS A 359 13.16 -16.83 -0.06
C LYS A 359 13.14 -16.55 1.44
N LYS A 360 12.65 -17.51 2.25
CA LYS A 360 12.67 -17.43 3.71
C LYS A 360 14.10 -17.22 4.21
N ARG A 361 14.35 -16.13 4.93
CA ARG A 361 15.67 -15.82 5.48
C ARG A 361 15.86 -16.60 6.77
N LYS A 362 16.85 -17.51 6.80
CA LYS A 362 17.19 -18.32 7.99
C LYS A 362 17.83 -17.54 9.16
N LYS A 363 17.79 -16.20 9.16
CA LYS A 363 18.40 -15.45 10.27
C LYS A 363 17.52 -15.59 11.51
N PRO A 364 18.04 -16.09 12.64
CA PRO A 364 17.28 -16.12 13.87
C PRO A 364 16.96 -14.68 14.28
N VAL A 365 15.68 -14.39 14.47
CA VAL A 365 15.24 -13.14 15.07
C VAL A 365 15.49 -13.26 16.57
N ASN A 366 16.52 -12.59 17.07
CA ASN A 366 16.92 -12.69 18.48
C ASN A 366 16.01 -11.90 19.44
N LYS A 367 15.08 -11.07 18.93
CA LYS A 367 14.18 -10.25 19.76
C LYS A 367 12.87 -9.94 19.02
N GLN A 368 11.75 -10.36 19.61
CA GLN A 368 10.41 -9.99 19.16
C GLN A 368 10.13 -8.52 19.55
N VAL A 369 9.59 -7.74 18.61
CA VAL A 369 9.19 -6.34 18.85
C VAL A 369 7.88 -6.31 19.65
N GLN A 370 7.68 -5.29 20.48
CA GLN A 370 6.40 -5.09 21.14
C GLN A 370 5.44 -4.35 20.20
N LEU A 371 4.23 -4.87 20.00
CA LEU A 371 3.23 -4.26 19.10
C LEU A 371 2.41 -3.17 19.80
N VAL A 372 2.07 -3.39 21.07
CA VAL A 372 1.22 -2.51 21.86
C VAL A 372 1.81 -2.26 23.25
N TYR A 373 1.55 -1.09 23.80
CA TYR A 373 1.94 -0.71 25.15
C TYR A 373 0.77 -0.02 25.85
N ARG A 374 0.81 0.01 27.19
CA ARG A 374 -0.12 0.80 27.98
C ARG A 374 0.48 2.17 28.26
N THR A 375 -0.29 3.22 28.01
CA THR A 375 0.07 4.59 28.35
C THR A 375 0.01 4.81 29.86
N ASP A 376 0.48 5.97 30.33
CA ASP A 376 0.36 6.37 31.74
C ASP A 376 -1.09 6.48 32.21
N SER A 377 -2.04 6.69 31.28
CA SER A 377 -3.49 6.67 31.55
C SER A 377 -4.09 5.26 31.64
N GLY A 378 -3.30 4.22 31.38
CA GLY A 378 -3.74 2.82 31.37
C GLY A 378 -4.38 2.34 30.05
N GLU A 379 -4.51 3.23 29.07
CA GLU A 379 -5.06 2.95 27.74
C GLU A 379 -4.04 2.22 26.87
N LEU A 380 -4.51 1.35 25.97
CA LEU A 380 -3.63 0.67 25.01
C LEU A 380 -3.32 1.58 23.82
N ALA A 381 -2.08 1.52 23.35
CA ALA A 381 -1.61 2.23 22.17
C ALA A 381 -0.66 1.37 21.34
N LEU A 382 -0.70 1.55 20.01
CA LEU A 382 0.23 0.90 19.08
C LEU A 382 1.63 1.52 19.18
N THR A 383 2.67 0.70 19.15
CA THR A 383 4.07 1.17 19.06
C THR A 383 4.34 1.86 17.73
N LYS A 384 5.40 2.69 17.69
CA LYS A 384 5.77 3.43 16.48
C LYS A 384 6.13 2.48 15.34
N GLU A 385 6.87 1.43 15.65
CA GLU A 385 7.31 0.40 14.72
C GLU A 385 6.12 -0.33 14.13
N PHE A 386 5.14 -0.70 14.96
CA PHE A 386 3.93 -1.37 14.48
C PHE A 386 3.06 -0.45 13.61
N LYS A 387 2.93 0.84 13.96
CA LYS A 387 2.25 1.83 13.10
C LYS A 387 2.92 1.96 11.73
N THR A 388 4.25 1.91 11.66
CA THR A 388 4.97 1.90 10.38
C THR A 388 4.64 0.65 9.58
N ALA A 389 4.68 -0.54 10.19
CA ALA A 389 4.31 -1.79 9.51
C ALA A 389 2.85 -1.79 9.00
N LEU A 390 1.90 -1.25 9.79
CA LEU A 390 0.51 -1.10 9.35
C LEU A 390 0.37 -0.08 8.22
N SER A 391 1.15 1.00 8.22
CA SER A 391 1.18 1.96 7.12
C SER A 391 1.70 1.34 5.83
N ASP A 392 2.72 0.50 5.92
CA ASP A 392 3.27 -0.26 4.79
C ASP A 392 2.24 -1.28 4.27
N ILE A 393 1.54 -1.99 5.17
CA ILE A 393 0.43 -2.88 4.80
C ILE A 393 -0.65 -2.11 4.06
N PHE A 394 -1.09 -0.96 4.60
CA PHE A 394 -2.08 -0.10 3.97
C PHE A 394 -1.67 0.28 2.54
N GLU A 395 -0.43 0.70 2.34
CA GLU A 395 0.10 1.07 1.03
C GLU A 395 0.08 -0.10 0.02
N VAL A 396 0.25 -1.33 0.51
CA VAL A 396 0.22 -2.56 -0.30
C VAL A 396 -1.20 -2.97 -0.70
N ILE A 397 -2.18 -2.76 0.19
CA ILE A 397 -3.58 -3.18 -0.03
C ILE A 397 -4.44 -2.09 -0.68
N ASP A 398 -4.01 -0.83 -0.65
CA ASP A 398 -4.52 0.27 -1.49
C ASP A 398 -4.12 0.02 -2.95
N LEU A 399 -4.89 -0.83 -3.64
CA LEU A 399 -4.55 -1.41 -4.93
C LEU A 399 -4.62 -0.36 -6.04
N ASP A 400 -5.52 0.61 -5.95
CA ASP A 400 -5.64 1.67 -6.94
C ASP A 400 -4.75 2.90 -6.63
N GLY A 401 -4.23 3.01 -5.41
CA GLY A 401 -3.33 4.08 -5.00
C GLY A 401 -4.05 5.37 -4.63
N ASN A 402 -5.35 5.32 -4.34
CA ASN A 402 -6.16 6.49 -4.03
C ASN A 402 -6.01 6.96 -2.57
N GLY A 403 -5.34 6.17 -1.72
CA GLY A 403 -5.07 6.47 -0.31
C GLY A 403 -6.22 6.14 0.64
N LEU A 404 -7.22 5.40 0.18
CA LEU A 404 -8.37 4.87 0.91
C LEU A 404 -8.48 3.36 0.61
N LEU A 405 -9.25 2.62 1.42
CA LEU A 405 -9.53 1.21 1.18
C LEU A 405 -11.00 1.00 0.90
N SER A 406 -11.29 0.51 -0.29
CA SER A 406 -12.62 0.00 -0.63
C SER A 406 -12.91 -1.33 0.07
N LEU A 407 -14.18 -1.78 0.03
CA LEU A 407 -14.53 -3.12 0.51
C LEU A 407 -13.75 -4.21 -0.23
N GLU A 408 -13.51 -4.04 -1.52
CA GLU A 408 -12.82 -5.04 -2.34
C GLU A 408 -11.34 -5.13 -1.97
N GLU A 409 -10.71 -4.01 -1.65
CA GLU A 409 -9.32 -3.91 -1.19
C GLU A 409 -9.17 -4.45 0.24
N TYR A 410 -10.10 -4.08 1.13
CA TYR A 410 -10.13 -4.62 2.48
C TYR A 410 -10.37 -6.14 2.49
N ASN A 411 -11.23 -6.64 1.61
CA ASN A 411 -11.46 -8.08 1.46
C ASN A 411 -10.24 -8.84 0.95
N PHE A 412 -9.32 -8.19 0.26
CA PHE A 412 -8.04 -8.80 -0.08
C PHE A 412 -7.16 -9.00 1.16
N PHE A 413 -7.12 -8.00 2.04
CA PHE A 413 -6.44 -8.09 3.32
C PHE A 413 -7.05 -9.18 4.22
N GLU A 414 -8.37 -9.20 4.38
CA GLU A 414 -9.08 -10.23 5.17
C GLU A 414 -8.86 -11.63 4.60
N GLN A 415 -9.04 -11.81 3.29
CA GLN A 415 -8.84 -13.11 2.66
C GLN A 415 -7.41 -13.63 2.86
N ARG A 416 -6.41 -12.75 3.00
CA ARG A 416 -5.03 -13.16 3.27
C ARG A 416 -4.76 -13.47 4.75
N THR A 417 -5.44 -12.81 5.67
CA THR A 417 -5.13 -12.81 7.11
C THR A 417 -6.05 -13.73 7.90
N SER A 418 -7.36 -13.61 7.69
CA SER A 418 -8.41 -14.43 8.31
C SER A 418 -8.85 -15.60 7.42
N GLY A 419 -8.67 -15.47 6.10
CA GLY A 419 -9.16 -16.45 5.11
C GLY A 419 -10.63 -16.27 4.75
N GLU A 420 -11.30 -15.31 5.38
CA GLU A 420 -12.70 -14.98 5.17
C GLU A 420 -12.84 -13.61 4.50
N LYS A 421 -14.03 -13.30 4.00
CA LYS A 421 -14.34 -11.98 3.44
C LYS A 421 -15.27 -11.25 4.39
N CYS A 422 -15.03 -9.96 4.56
CA CYS A 422 -15.97 -9.01 5.11
C CYS A 422 -17.17 -8.87 4.17
N ASP A 423 -18.36 -9.18 4.67
CA ASP A 423 -19.63 -8.95 3.97
C ASP A 423 -20.04 -7.46 4.04
N GLU A 424 -21.10 -7.09 3.33
CA GLU A 424 -21.52 -5.69 3.25
C GLU A 424 -22.03 -5.16 4.59
N GLU A 425 -22.63 -6.02 5.40
CA GLU A 425 -23.12 -5.72 6.74
C GLU A 425 -21.98 -5.44 7.72
N ALA A 426 -20.98 -6.32 7.80
CA ALA A 426 -19.78 -6.13 8.61
C ALA A 426 -18.98 -4.92 8.12
N TRP A 427 -18.91 -4.71 6.81
CA TRP A 427 -18.26 -3.51 6.25
C TRP A 427 -19.02 -2.25 6.61
N ALA A 428 -20.36 -2.27 6.65
CA ALA A 428 -21.14 -1.14 7.13
C ALA A 428 -20.84 -0.80 8.59
N VAL A 429 -20.71 -1.82 9.45
CA VAL A 429 -20.28 -1.64 10.84
C VAL A 429 -18.88 -1.04 10.91
N CYS A 430 -17.94 -1.52 10.09
CA CYS A 430 -16.59 -0.95 9.99
C CYS A 430 -16.64 0.53 9.59
N ARG A 431 -17.45 0.89 8.58
CA ARG A 431 -17.59 2.30 8.16
C ARG A 431 -18.25 3.19 9.21
N GLU A 432 -19.18 2.64 10.01
CA GLU A 432 -19.81 3.39 11.11
C GLU A 432 -18.85 3.61 12.30
N ASN A 433 -17.89 2.69 12.50
CA ASN A 433 -17.06 2.63 13.71
C ASN A 433 -15.61 3.08 13.52
N PHE A 434 -15.16 3.42 12.31
CA PHE A 434 -13.79 3.83 12.06
C PHE A 434 -13.70 5.03 11.11
N ASP A 435 -12.56 5.71 11.09
CA ASP A 435 -12.35 6.88 10.21
C ASP A 435 -12.44 6.49 8.73
N THR A 436 -13.43 7.05 8.03
CA THR A 436 -13.67 6.82 6.60
C THR A 436 -13.75 8.13 5.82
N LYS A 437 -13.48 8.06 4.51
CA LYS A 437 -13.70 9.15 3.55
C LYS A 437 -14.31 8.55 2.29
N LYS A 438 -15.36 9.19 1.74
CA LYS A 438 -16.09 8.69 0.56
C LYS A 438 -16.62 7.24 0.72
N ASN A 439 -17.00 6.85 1.94
CA ASN A 439 -17.41 5.49 2.30
C ASN A 439 -16.29 4.43 2.18
N GLU A 440 -15.02 4.84 2.16
CA GLU A 440 -13.85 3.98 2.12
C GLU A 440 -12.98 4.23 3.36
N LEU A 441 -12.31 3.19 3.86
CA LEU A 441 -11.56 3.25 5.11
C LEU A 441 -10.27 4.06 4.91
N THR A 442 -10.02 5.04 5.79
CA THR A 442 -8.77 5.81 5.71
C THR A 442 -7.62 5.01 6.34
N ARG A 443 -6.38 5.46 6.10
CA ARG A 443 -5.20 4.92 6.81
C ARG A 443 -5.32 5.03 8.33
N GLN A 444 -5.92 6.11 8.82
CA GLN A 444 -6.13 6.29 10.25
C GLN A 444 -7.19 5.32 10.77
N GLY A 445 -8.30 5.14 10.03
CA GLY A 445 -9.33 4.15 10.37
C GLY A 445 -8.79 2.73 10.40
N PHE A 446 -7.93 2.36 9.44
CA PHE A 446 -7.24 1.07 9.43
C PHE A 446 -6.34 0.85 10.66
N MET A 447 -5.64 1.89 11.12
CA MET A 447 -4.86 1.82 12.37
C MET A 447 -5.75 1.66 13.60
N GLU A 448 -6.88 2.37 13.65
CA GLU A 448 -7.85 2.30 14.75
C GLU A 448 -8.50 0.91 14.84
N LEU A 449 -8.79 0.30 13.68
CA LEU A 449 -9.31 -1.07 13.60
C LEU A 449 -8.34 -2.08 14.23
N ASN A 450 -7.06 -2.03 13.87
CA ASN A 450 -6.04 -2.92 14.46
C ASN A 450 -5.78 -2.63 15.95
N LEU A 451 -5.95 -1.38 16.41
CA LEU A 451 -5.87 -1.04 17.82
C LEU A 451 -7.07 -1.57 18.61
N MET A 452 -8.26 -1.53 18.03
CA MET A 452 -9.46 -2.11 18.63
C MET A 452 -9.30 -3.61 18.83
N GLU A 453 -8.80 -4.33 17.83
CA GLU A 453 -8.49 -5.77 17.93
C GLU A 453 -7.54 -6.07 19.10
N ALA A 454 -6.49 -5.27 19.25
CA ALA A 454 -5.57 -5.40 20.39
C ALA A 454 -6.25 -5.12 21.74
N THR A 455 -7.20 -4.19 21.76
CA THR A 455 -7.90 -3.76 22.98
C THR A 455 -8.92 -4.81 23.43
N ASP A 456 -9.64 -5.42 22.50
CA ASP A 456 -10.63 -6.47 22.76
C ASP A 456 -9.99 -7.72 23.39
N ARG A 457 -8.70 -7.94 23.14
CA ARG A 457 -7.89 -8.99 23.79
C ARG A 457 -7.05 -8.52 24.97
N GLU A 458 -7.44 -7.42 25.61
CA GLU A 458 -6.76 -6.85 26.79
C GLU A 458 -5.26 -6.54 26.58
N GLY A 459 -4.83 -6.37 25.33
CA GLY A 459 -3.46 -6.10 24.92
C GLY A 459 -2.66 -7.34 24.50
N ASP A 460 -3.28 -8.53 24.40
CA ASP A 460 -2.62 -9.71 23.83
C ASP A 460 -2.40 -9.54 22.31
N PRO A 461 -1.14 -9.52 21.84
CA PRO A 461 -0.82 -9.29 20.44
C PRO A 461 -0.89 -10.55 19.56
N ALA A 462 -1.35 -11.70 20.07
CA ALA A 462 -1.29 -12.98 19.35
C ALA A 462 -1.92 -12.93 17.96
N ASP A 463 -3.13 -12.38 17.82
CA ASP A 463 -3.84 -12.31 16.54
C ASP A 463 -3.17 -11.32 15.58
N LEU A 464 -2.74 -10.16 16.10
CA LEU A 464 -1.98 -9.17 15.32
C LEU A 464 -0.69 -9.77 14.73
N TRP A 465 -0.05 -10.70 15.46
CA TRP A 465 1.11 -11.43 14.92
C TRP A 465 0.75 -12.36 13.78
N ILE A 466 -0.40 -13.05 13.84
CA ILE A 466 -0.88 -13.90 12.74
C ILE A 466 -1.12 -13.03 11.50
N THR A 467 -1.75 -11.86 11.68
CA THR A 467 -1.96 -10.87 10.61
C THR A 467 -0.64 -10.40 10.00
N LEU A 468 0.34 -10.01 10.83
CA LEU A 468 1.66 -9.57 10.37
C LEU A 468 2.42 -10.67 9.61
N GLU A 469 2.46 -11.89 10.16
CA GLU A 469 3.12 -13.04 9.54
C GLU A 469 2.46 -13.38 8.18
N SER A 470 1.13 -13.31 8.12
CA SER A 470 0.36 -13.48 6.89
C SER A 470 0.65 -12.41 5.85
N MET A 471 0.97 -11.19 6.27
CA MET A 471 1.41 -10.12 5.38
C MET A 471 2.92 -10.15 5.06
N GLY A 472 3.64 -11.19 5.51
CA GLY A 472 5.05 -11.43 5.20
C GLY A 472 6.05 -10.74 6.12
N TYR A 473 5.62 -10.27 7.29
CA TYR A 473 6.48 -9.71 8.33
C TYR A 473 7.03 -10.78 9.26
N ASN A 474 8.28 -10.62 9.67
CA ASN A 474 8.84 -11.42 10.77
C ASN A 474 8.59 -10.76 12.15
N ARG A 475 8.98 -11.45 13.21
CA ARG A 475 8.88 -10.98 14.60
C ARG A 475 9.69 -9.71 14.92
N ALA A 476 10.54 -9.24 14.00
CA ALA A 476 11.26 -7.98 14.08
C ALA A 476 10.57 -6.83 13.32
N LEU A 477 9.35 -7.05 12.82
CA LEU A 477 8.61 -6.13 11.93
C LEU A 477 9.36 -5.79 10.64
N GLU A 478 10.16 -6.72 10.13
CA GLU A 478 10.76 -6.63 8.80
C GLU A 478 9.92 -7.46 7.82
N MET A 479 9.46 -6.84 6.72
CA MET A 479 8.84 -7.57 5.61
C MET A 479 9.91 -8.36 4.85
N VAL A 480 9.89 -9.68 5.02
CA VAL A 480 10.92 -10.60 4.50
C VAL A 480 10.34 -11.74 3.64
N GLU A 481 9.04 -11.99 3.76
CA GLU A 481 8.31 -13.03 3.05
C GLU A 481 7.25 -12.44 2.09
N ALA A 482 7.40 -11.15 1.76
CA ALA A 482 6.56 -10.46 0.79
C ALA A 482 7.40 -9.58 -0.14
N CYS A 483 6.91 -9.40 -1.37
CA CYS A 483 7.44 -8.46 -2.35
C CYS A 483 6.27 -7.69 -2.99
N PRO A 484 5.93 -6.51 -2.46
CA PRO A 484 5.04 -5.55 -3.09
C PRO A 484 5.49 -5.19 -4.50
N PHE A 485 4.55 -4.97 -5.41
CA PHE A 485 4.79 -4.57 -6.78
C PHE A 485 3.72 -3.58 -7.27
N ILE A 486 4.03 -2.88 -8.35
CA ILE A 486 3.09 -2.02 -9.07
C ILE A 486 3.09 -2.38 -10.55
N ILE A 487 1.89 -2.46 -11.12
CA ILE A 487 1.63 -2.63 -12.55
C ILE A 487 1.17 -1.29 -13.11
N ASN A 488 1.73 -0.89 -14.25
CA ASN A 488 1.20 0.24 -15.03
C ASN A 488 0.78 -0.22 -16.40
N VAL A 489 -0.39 0.26 -16.83
CA VAL A 489 -0.94 0.02 -18.16
C VAL A 489 -1.17 1.36 -18.81
N TYR A 490 -0.46 1.59 -19.91
CA TYR A 490 -0.66 2.75 -20.77
C TYR A 490 -1.28 2.31 -22.08
N SER A 491 -2.21 3.08 -22.61
CA SER A 491 -2.93 2.79 -23.85
C SER A 491 -3.09 4.08 -24.66
N GLU A 492 -2.72 4.01 -25.94
CA GLU A 492 -2.64 5.19 -26.81
C GLU A 492 -4.01 5.78 -27.16
N GLU A 493 -5.02 4.92 -27.39
CA GLU A 493 -6.27 5.35 -28.01
C GLU A 493 -7.51 5.20 -27.12
N CYS A 494 -7.42 4.43 -26.03
CA CYS A 494 -8.55 4.22 -25.13
C CYS A 494 -8.16 4.15 -23.67
N LYS A 495 -9.12 4.46 -22.78
CA LYS A 495 -8.96 4.30 -21.33
C LYS A 495 -9.07 2.82 -20.94
N PRO A 496 -7.98 2.16 -20.52
CA PRO A 496 -8.04 0.79 -20.05
C PRO A 496 -8.68 0.74 -18.66
N THR A 497 -9.22 -0.42 -18.28
CA THR A 497 -9.61 -0.69 -16.89
C THR A 497 -8.96 -1.96 -16.37
N VAL A 498 -8.52 -1.94 -15.12
CA VAL A 498 -7.87 -3.06 -14.43
C VAL A 498 -8.66 -3.34 -13.17
N LYS A 499 -9.04 -4.60 -12.95
CA LYS A 499 -9.73 -5.03 -11.72
C LYS A 499 -9.03 -6.24 -11.11
N PRO A 500 -8.81 -6.28 -9.78
CA PRO A 500 -8.35 -7.50 -9.12
C PRO A 500 -9.40 -8.61 -9.26
N VAL A 501 -8.94 -9.87 -9.32
CA VAL A 501 -9.81 -11.04 -9.55
C VAL A 501 -9.72 -12.03 -8.40
N SER A 502 -8.53 -12.54 -8.14
CA SER A 502 -8.30 -13.58 -7.13
C SER A 502 -6.83 -13.64 -6.75
N LEU A 503 -6.56 -13.94 -5.49
CA LEU A 503 -5.24 -14.34 -5.02
C LEU A 503 -5.00 -15.82 -5.37
N ASP A 504 -3.90 -16.13 -6.06
CA ASP A 504 -3.66 -17.48 -6.57
C ASP A 504 -2.16 -17.79 -6.59
N SER A 505 -1.78 -18.92 -6.01
CA SER A 505 -0.41 -19.46 -6.02
C SER A 505 -0.21 -20.38 -7.22
N GLY A 506 0.28 -19.84 -8.33
CA GLY A 506 0.70 -20.68 -9.46
C GLY A 506 -0.47 -21.40 -10.14
N SER A 507 -1.54 -20.66 -10.42
CA SER A 507 -2.68 -21.10 -11.22
C SER A 507 -2.27 -21.94 -12.44
N LYS A 508 -3.08 -22.94 -12.80
CA LYS A 508 -2.84 -23.74 -14.03
C LYS A 508 -2.61 -22.83 -15.25
N ILE A 509 -3.29 -21.70 -15.30
CA ILE A 509 -3.17 -20.70 -16.37
C ILE A 509 -1.82 -19.97 -16.35
N LEU A 510 -1.30 -19.57 -15.18
CA LEU A 510 0.03 -18.96 -15.06
C LEU A 510 1.13 -19.97 -15.42
N ASN A 511 1.07 -21.19 -14.87
CA ASN A 511 2.02 -22.26 -15.22
C ASN A 511 2.01 -22.56 -16.73
N THR A 512 0.82 -22.55 -17.34
CA THR A 512 0.64 -22.70 -18.79
C THR A 512 1.25 -21.55 -19.57
N ALA A 513 1.02 -20.31 -19.15
CA ALA A 513 1.61 -19.12 -19.75
C ALA A 513 3.15 -19.16 -19.68
N VAL A 514 3.70 -19.53 -18.52
CA VAL A 514 5.15 -19.64 -18.31
C VAL A 514 5.76 -20.67 -19.24
N TYR A 515 5.28 -21.92 -19.27
CA TYR A 515 5.92 -22.91 -20.15
C TYR A 515 5.70 -22.61 -21.63
N ARG A 516 4.55 -22.01 -22.02
CA ARG A 516 4.31 -21.59 -23.42
C ARG A 516 5.31 -20.51 -23.84
N SER A 517 5.62 -19.57 -22.96
CA SER A 517 6.62 -18.53 -23.23
C SER A 517 8.02 -19.12 -23.45
N VAL A 518 8.41 -20.09 -22.61
CA VAL A 518 9.70 -20.77 -22.71
C VAL A 518 9.79 -21.62 -23.98
N ILE A 519 8.71 -22.33 -24.34
CA ILE A 519 8.68 -23.13 -25.57
C ILE A 519 8.73 -22.25 -26.81
N ALA A 520 8.05 -21.10 -26.80
CA ALA A 520 7.98 -20.21 -27.96
C ALA A 520 9.32 -19.52 -28.26
N LYS A 521 10.11 -19.18 -27.23
CA LYS A 521 11.38 -18.44 -27.38
C LYS A 521 12.64 -19.25 -27.04
N GLY A 522 12.50 -20.50 -26.60
CA GLY A 522 13.60 -21.33 -26.09
C GLY A 522 14.16 -22.32 -27.10
N GLU A 523 15.41 -22.72 -26.88
CA GLU A 523 16.06 -23.77 -27.67
C GLU A 523 15.55 -25.15 -27.22
N ALA A 524 15.13 -25.99 -28.17
CA ALA A 524 14.62 -27.33 -27.91
C ALA A 524 15.72 -28.38 -28.10
N LYS A 525 15.98 -29.19 -27.08
CA LYS A 525 16.95 -30.29 -27.13
C LYS A 525 16.32 -31.60 -26.63
N PRO A 526 16.22 -32.66 -27.46
CA PRO A 526 15.82 -33.97 -26.98
C PRO A 526 16.92 -34.59 -26.09
N ILE A 527 16.52 -35.38 -25.10
CA ILE A 527 17.48 -36.18 -24.33
C ILE A 527 17.94 -37.34 -25.21
N LYS A 528 19.26 -37.50 -25.36
CA LYS A 528 19.87 -38.55 -26.19
C LYS A 528 19.35 -39.93 -25.78
N GLY A 529 18.74 -40.68 -26.71
CA GLY A 529 18.16 -41.99 -26.43
C GLY A 529 16.71 -41.96 -25.91
N TYR A 530 16.15 -40.77 -25.68
CA TYR A 530 14.77 -40.52 -25.28
C TYR A 530 14.20 -39.33 -26.08
N GLU A 531 14.09 -39.47 -27.40
CA GLU A 531 13.67 -38.40 -28.33
C GLU A 531 12.30 -37.77 -28.01
N ASN A 532 11.44 -38.51 -27.30
CA ASN A 532 10.14 -38.02 -26.84
C ASN A 532 10.21 -37.10 -25.62
N ILE A 533 11.39 -36.95 -25.01
CA ILE A 533 11.61 -36.08 -23.84
C ILE A 533 12.47 -34.90 -24.30
N ILE A 534 11.85 -33.71 -24.36
CA ILE A 534 12.46 -32.51 -24.91
C ILE A 534 12.65 -31.48 -23.81
N ILE A 535 13.86 -30.96 -23.68
CA ILE A 535 14.22 -29.85 -22.80
C ILE A 535 14.18 -28.57 -23.62
N TYR A 536 13.26 -27.67 -23.29
CA TYR A 536 13.24 -26.31 -23.82
C TYR A 536 13.99 -25.41 -22.86
N THR A 537 14.98 -24.66 -23.34
CA THR A 537 15.72 -23.70 -22.52
C THR A 537 15.62 -22.31 -23.12
N TYR A 538 14.89 -21.44 -22.43
CA TYR A 538 14.80 -20.02 -22.74
C TYR A 538 15.84 -19.24 -21.94
N LYS A 539 16.53 -18.34 -22.63
CA LYS A 539 17.58 -17.49 -22.07
C LYS A 539 17.23 -16.03 -22.38
N SER A 540 17.18 -15.21 -21.33
CA SER A 540 17.20 -13.75 -21.45
C SER A 540 18.47 -13.19 -20.78
N ASP A 541 18.65 -11.87 -20.82
CA ASP A 541 19.74 -11.19 -20.10
C ASP A 541 19.66 -11.38 -18.57
N MET A 542 18.50 -11.80 -18.08
CA MET A 542 18.11 -11.79 -16.67
C MET A 542 18.01 -13.17 -16.04
N ARG A 543 17.46 -14.12 -16.79
CA ARG A 543 17.13 -15.44 -16.29
C ARG A 543 17.28 -16.49 -17.37
N ILE A 544 17.51 -17.70 -16.92
CA ILE A 544 17.38 -18.91 -17.72
C ILE A 544 16.22 -19.71 -17.16
N SER A 545 15.28 -20.08 -18.02
CA SER A 545 14.12 -20.88 -17.66
C SER A 545 14.11 -22.13 -18.51
N SER A 546 13.94 -23.30 -17.89
CA SER A 546 13.82 -24.56 -18.61
C SER A 546 12.48 -25.25 -18.38
N VAL A 547 12.00 -25.94 -19.41
CA VAL A 547 10.75 -26.71 -19.42
C VAL A 547 11.04 -28.09 -19.96
N ILE A 548 10.51 -29.11 -19.29
CA ILE A 548 10.56 -30.49 -19.77
C ILE A 548 9.21 -30.81 -20.41
N ALA A 549 9.23 -31.20 -21.68
CA ALA A 549 8.06 -31.74 -22.37
C ALA A 549 8.20 -33.25 -22.49
N ASN A 550 7.28 -33.98 -21.86
CA ASN A 550 7.17 -35.43 -22.01
C ASN A 550 6.12 -35.75 -23.08
N LYS A 551 6.56 -36.13 -24.28
CA LYS A 551 5.67 -36.57 -25.38
C LYS A 551 5.38 -38.07 -25.35
N SER A 552 5.96 -38.81 -24.41
CA SER A 552 5.75 -40.25 -24.28
C SER A 552 4.45 -40.58 -23.54
N ASN A 553 4.10 -41.87 -23.52
CA ASN A 553 2.94 -42.40 -22.79
C ASN A 553 3.29 -42.88 -21.37
N SER A 554 4.55 -42.73 -20.92
CA SER A 554 4.99 -43.12 -19.59
C SER A 554 5.47 -41.92 -18.78
N LYS A 555 5.35 -42.00 -17.45
CA LYS A 555 5.97 -41.02 -16.54
C LYS A 555 7.49 -41.12 -16.68
N VAL A 556 8.16 -39.98 -16.68
CA VAL A 556 9.63 -39.91 -16.72
C VAL A 556 10.13 -39.08 -15.56
N THR A 557 11.21 -39.54 -14.92
CA THR A 557 11.94 -38.77 -13.91
C THR A 557 13.23 -38.26 -14.53
N VAL A 558 13.34 -36.93 -14.65
CA VAL A 558 14.54 -36.27 -15.18
C VAL A 558 15.37 -35.75 -14.03
N HIS A 559 16.60 -36.23 -13.93
CA HIS A 559 17.57 -35.76 -12.96
C HIS A 559 18.32 -34.55 -13.53
N VAL A 560 18.32 -33.46 -12.76
CA VAL A 560 18.89 -32.16 -13.14
C VAL A 560 20.07 -31.86 -12.24
N ASN A 561 21.24 -31.60 -12.83
CA ASN A 561 22.46 -31.25 -12.12
C ASN A 561 22.99 -29.89 -12.59
N ASN A 562 23.01 -28.92 -11.68
CA ASN A 562 23.55 -27.57 -11.85
C ASN A 562 24.85 -27.33 -11.07
N GLU A 563 25.53 -28.34 -10.52
CA GLU A 563 26.70 -28.17 -9.62
C GLU A 563 27.86 -27.40 -10.26
N GLN A 564 27.98 -27.46 -11.58
CA GLN A 564 29.00 -26.74 -12.33
C GLN A 564 28.60 -25.28 -12.64
N SER A 565 27.39 -24.87 -12.27
CA SER A 565 26.94 -23.49 -12.40
C SER A 565 27.64 -22.60 -11.37
N LYS A 566 27.97 -21.38 -11.77
CA LYS A 566 28.69 -20.39 -10.94
C LYS A 566 27.90 -19.08 -10.89
N ASN A 567 27.83 -18.49 -9.70
CA ASN A 567 27.06 -17.28 -9.44
C ASN A 567 25.57 -17.44 -9.82
N CYS A 568 24.99 -18.63 -9.61
CA CYS A 568 23.61 -18.96 -9.96
C CYS A 568 22.75 -19.23 -8.71
N SER A 569 21.50 -18.76 -8.73
CA SER A 569 20.44 -19.12 -7.79
C SER A 569 19.34 -19.81 -8.58
N SER A 570 19.01 -21.05 -8.20
CA SER A 570 17.88 -21.79 -8.76
C SER A 570 16.61 -21.53 -7.95
N SER A 571 15.46 -21.49 -8.63
CA SER A 571 14.13 -21.45 -8.01
C SER A 571 13.83 -22.71 -7.20
N ARG A 572 14.53 -23.82 -7.46
CA ARG A 572 14.40 -25.07 -6.69
C ARG A 572 15.15 -25.05 -5.36
N GLY A 573 16.00 -24.05 -5.13
CA GLY A 573 16.84 -23.97 -3.92
C GLY A 573 17.92 -25.05 -3.80
N MET A 574 18.05 -25.93 -4.79
CA MET A 574 18.99 -27.05 -4.83
C MET A 574 19.78 -27.04 -6.13
N ASN A 575 21.05 -27.47 -6.08
CA ASN A 575 21.88 -27.62 -7.27
C ASN A 575 21.58 -28.92 -8.02
N VAL A 576 21.17 -29.97 -7.30
CA VAL A 576 20.84 -31.28 -7.87
C VAL A 576 19.47 -31.70 -7.36
N PHE A 577 18.60 -32.10 -8.28
CA PHE A 577 17.24 -32.54 -7.96
C PHE A 577 16.66 -33.40 -9.08
N ALA A 578 15.51 -34.01 -8.82
CA ALA A 578 14.76 -34.78 -9.80
C ALA A 578 13.40 -34.13 -10.07
N VAL A 579 12.94 -34.18 -11.32
CA VAL A 579 11.63 -33.69 -11.75
C VAL A 579 10.85 -34.85 -12.33
N GLU A 580 9.71 -35.16 -11.72
CA GLU A 580 8.76 -36.10 -12.30
C GLU A 580 7.87 -35.40 -13.32
N VAL A 581 7.77 -35.98 -14.52
CA VAL A 581 7.00 -35.43 -15.64
C VAL A 581 5.99 -36.47 -16.11
N PRO A 582 4.69 -36.28 -15.83
CA PRO A 582 3.64 -37.19 -16.27
C PRO A 582 3.56 -37.35 -17.81
N PRO A 583 2.96 -38.43 -18.32
CA PRO A 583 2.77 -38.65 -19.74
C PRO A 583 2.07 -37.49 -20.43
N ARG A 584 2.52 -37.10 -21.62
CA ARG A 584 1.90 -36.05 -22.46
C ARG A 584 1.77 -34.68 -21.77
N THR A 585 2.57 -34.41 -20.74
CA THR A 585 2.56 -33.12 -20.02
C THR A 585 3.82 -32.30 -20.26
N LYS A 586 3.78 -31.06 -19.79
CA LYS A 586 4.88 -30.11 -19.80
C LYS A 586 5.02 -29.57 -18.39
N VAL A 587 6.24 -29.54 -17.87
CA VAL A 587 6.52 -29.07 -16.51
C VAL A 587 7.64 -28.05 -16.55
N VAL A 588 7.44 -26.93 -15.86
CA VAL A 588 8.50 -25.96 -15.62
C VAL A 588 9.57 -26.62 -14.75
N CYS A 589 10.76 -26.79 -15.31
CA CYS A 589 11.86 -27.50 -14.67
C CYS A 589 12.47 -26.63 -13.57
N GLN A 590 13.02 -25.49 -13.95
CA GLN A 590 13.62 -24.51 -13.05
C GLN A 590 13.69 -23.14 -13.70
N HIS A 591 13.83 -22.14 -12.84
CA HIS A 591 14.33 -20.82 -13.20
C HIS A 591 15.69 -20.63 -12.54
N VAL A 592 16.60 -19.98 -13.23
CA VAL A 592 17.93 -19.66 -12.72
C VAL A 592 18.24 -18.20 -12.99
N MET A 593 18.70 -17.52 -11.96
CA MET A 593 19.12 -16.12 -11.97
C MET A 593 20.52 -15.96 -11.37
N PRO A 594 21.25 -14.88 -11.68
CA PRO A 594 22.50 -14.60 -10.99
C PRO A 594 22.29 -14.28 -9.51
N VAL A 595 23.18 -14.75 -8.64
CA VAL A 595 23.23 -14.35 -7.22
C VAL A 595 23.66 -12.88 -7.12
N ASN A 596 24.68 -12.49 -7.90
CA ASN A 596 25.15 -11.13 -8.03
C ASN A 596 25.16 -10.69 -9.51
N GLU A 597 24.26 -9.76 -9.87
CA GLU A 597 24.12 -9.24 -11.24
C GLU A 597 25.34 -8.45 -11.73
N ARG A 598 26.19 -7.97 -10.81
CA ARG A 598 27.39 -7.19 -11.14
C ARG A 598 28.58 -8.08 -11.52
N GLN A 599 28.43 -9.39 -11.44
CA GLN A 599 29.45 -10.37 -11.77
C GLN A 599 28.99 -11.24 -12.94
N GLU A 600 29.94 -11.77 -13.69
CA GLU A 600 29.66 -12.82 -14.66
C GLU A 600 29.03 -14.04 -13.98
N TRP A 601 28.13 -14.72 -14.67
CA TRP A 601 27.54 -15.97 -14.19
C TRP A 601 27.52 -17.03 -15.28
N THR A 602 27.69 -18.28 -14.88
CA THR A 602 27.75 -19.41 -15.80
C THR A 602 26.66 -20.40 -15.41
N TYR A 603 25.70 -20.60 -16.29
CA TYR A 603 24.74 -21.69 -16.19
C TYR A 603 25.34 -22.91 -16.88
N ASN A 604 25.53 -23.98 -16.13
CA ASN A 604 25.92 -25.28 -16.63
C ASN A 604 25.00 -26.32 -15.99
N CYS A 605 24.07 -26.81 -16.81
CA CYS A 605 23.06 -27.77 -16.41
C CYS A 605 23.18 -29.04 -17.26
N VAL A 606 23.12 -30.18 -16.57
CA VAL A 606 23.06 -31.50 -17.18
C VAL A 606 21.78 -32.18 -16.75
N GLU A 607 20.89 -32.43 -17.71
CA GLU A 607 19.67 -33.19 -17.54
C GLU A 607 19.86 -34.63 -18.02
N SER A 608 19.47 -35.62 -17.23
CA SER A 608 19.61 -37.03 -17.57
C SER A 608 18.44 -37.87 -17.07
N ILE A 609 18.13 -38.95 -17.77
CA ILE A 609 17.17 -39.95 -17.31
C ILE A 609 17.95 -41.07 -16.63
N LEU A 610 17.58 -41.38 -15.38
CA LEU A 610 18.13 -42.52 -14.68
C LEU A 610 17.37 -43.78 -15.15
N PRO A 611 18.07 -44.91 -15.40
CA PRO A 611 17.47 -46.16 -15.84
C PRO A 611 16.37 -46.70 -14.92
#